data_AF-A0A0N5AA50-F1
#
_entry.id   AF-A0A0N5AA50-F1
#
_cell.length_a   1.000
_cell.length_b   1.000
_cell.length_c   1.000
_cell.angle_alpha   90.00
_cell.angle_beta   90.00
_cell.angle_gamma   90.00
#
_symmetry.space_group_name_H-M   'P 1'
#
loop_
_entity.id
_entity.type
_entity.pdbx_description
1 polymer ?
#
loop_
_entity_poly.entity_id
_entity_poly.type
_entity_poly.pdbx_seq_one_letter_code
_entity_poly.pdbx_strand_id
1 'polypeptide(L)'
;MALESTSVQLTPSASLSEVIQKNVCAHEELEIVTVKEPCIEAYTKYVRIRKPGCNGKFGSCTVRVPKVVYYKSLKNVNRTRRHTTVDCCSGWIHVPGQEGCQRANCTPELCHNGGTCITVNNDSERRCQCPKGFQGSLCQYDVNECLVDNGGCHHDCVNTIGTYYCRCYPGFRLDYDNRKCVDINECEVENGKCSHYCRNTEGGFFCDCPAHLQLHSDGRRCVGEYLWQKFLSQFKF
;
A
#
# COMPACT_ATOMS: atom_id res chain seq x y z
N MET A 1 -6.95 -27.01 1.78
CA MET A 1 -7.37 -27.17 3.19
C MET A 1 -7.45 -25.78 3.78
N ALA A 2 -8.67 -25.29 3.95
CA ALA A 2 -8.96 -23.95 4.44
C ALA A 2 -8.84 -23.93 5.98
N LEU A 3 -8.20 -22.91 6.54
CA LEU A 3 -8.22 -22.64 7.97
C LEU A 3 -9.48 -21.81 8.25
N GLU A 4 -10.46 -22.42 8.90
CA GLU A 4 -11.65 -21.73 9.40
C GLU A 4 -11.23 -20.80 10.55
N SER A 5 -11.51 -19.51 10.38
CA SER A 5 -11.46 -18.53 11.46
C SER A 5 -12.68 -18.74 12.34
N THR A 6 -12.48 -19.35 13.52
CA THR A 6 -13.54 -19.46 14.52
C THR A 6 -13.75 -18.10 15.18
N SER A 7 -14.65 -17.31 14.59
CA SER A 7 -15.24 -16.15 15.27
C SER A 7 -16.17 -16.66 16.37
N VAL A 8 -15.77 -16.50 17.63
CA VAL A 8 -16.62 -16.82 18.78
C VAL A 8 -17.67 -15.71 18.90
N GLN A 9 -18.92 -15.99 18.52
CA GLN A 9 -20.05 -15.12 18.80
C GLN A 9 -20.45 -15.26 20.27
N LEU A 10 -20.25 -14.19 21.06
CA LEU A 10 -20.76 -14.10 22.43
C LEU A 10 -22.27 -13.82 22.38
N THR A 11 -23.07 -14.69 23.00
CA THR A 11 -24.52 -14.51 23.19
C THR A 11 -24.82 -13.48 24.29
N PRO A 12 -25.94 -12.75 24.23
CA PRO A 12 -26.16 -11.53 25.02
C PRO A 12 -26.74 -11.78 26.42
N SER A 13 -26.23 -12.78 27.15
CA SER A 13 -26.73 -13.07 28.51
C SER A 13 -25.70 -13.59 29.51
N ALA A 14 -24.40 -13.54 29.23
CA ALA A 14 -23.38 -13.84 30.23
C ALA A 14 -22.86 -12.54 30.84
N SER A 15 -23.10 -12.34 32.14
CA SER A 15 -22.49 -11.28 32.94
C SER A 15 -20.97 -11.37 32.85
N LEU A 16 -20.31 -10.20 32.84
CA LEU A 16 -18.86 -9.96 32.67
C LEU A 16 -17.92 -10.64 33.69
N SER A 17 -18.36 -11.66 34.43
CA SER A 17 -17.70 -12.19 35.62
C SER A 17 -17.45 -13.71 35.64
N GLU A 18 -17.69 -14.49 34.57
CA GLU A 18 -17.59 -15.96 34.65
C GLU A 18 -16.51 -16.66 33.83
N VAL A 19 -15.65 -15.96 33.08
CA VAL A 19 -14.43 -16.60 32.56
C VAL A 19 -13.27 -15.62 32.58
N ILE A 20 -12.68 -15.36 33.74
CA ILE A 20 -11.30 -14.86 33.79
C ILE A 20 -10.43 -16.06 33.37
N GLN A 21 -10.27 -16.26 32.06
CA GLN A 21 -9.28 -17.19 31.55
C GLN A 21 -7.94 -16.77 32.16
N LYS A 22 -7.27 -17.68 32.88
CA LYS A 22 -6.07 -17.34 33.66
C LYS A 22 -5.03 -16.69 32.75
N ASN A 23 -4.52 -15.53 33.19
CA ASN A 23 -3.45 -14.78 32.52
C ASN A 23 -3.76 -14.36 31.08
N VAL A 24 -5.03 -14.07 30.82
CA VAL A 24 -5.52 -13.45 29.60
C VAL A 24 -5.72 -11.96 29.86
N CYS A 25 -5.14 -11.11 29.00
CA CYS A 25 -5.14 -9.66 29.09
C CYS A 25 -5.93 -9.07 27.92
N ALA A 26 -6.74 -8.04 28.20
CA ALA A 26 -7.43 -7.28 27.17
C ALA A 26 -6.59 -6.06 26.76
N HIS A 27 -6.51 -5.79 25.47
CA HIS A 27 -5.94 -4.55 24.94
C HIS A 27 -6.90 -3.86 23.97
N GLU A 28 -6.81 -2.53 23.90
CA GLU A 28 -7.58 -1.74 22.95
C GLU A 28 -6.76 -1.52 21.67
N GLU A 29 -7.24 -2.07 20.56
CA GLU A 29 -6.74 -1.75 19.24
C GLU A 29 -7.61 -0.67 18.58
N LEU A 30 -6.95 0.25 17.87
CA LEU A 30 -7.61 1.33 17.12
C LEU A 30 -7.63 0.95 15.65
N GLU A 31 -8.83 0.78 15.10
CA GLU A 31 -9.05 0.55 13.69
C GLU A 31 -9.67 1.80 13.05
N ILE A 32 -9.14 2.24 11.91
CA ILE A 32 -9.74 3.31 11.12
C ILE A 32 -10.71 2.67 10.13
N VAL A 33 -12.01 2.77 10.41
CA VAL A 33 -13.06 2.24 9.53
C VAL A 33 -13.66 3.37 8.69
N THR A 34 -13.93 3.06 7.42
CA THR A 34 -14.65 3.99 6.56
C THR A 34 -16.15 3.79 6.77
N VAL A 35 -16.83 4.82 7.29
CA VAL A 35 -18.28 4.80 7.49
C VAL A 35 -18.96 5.79 6.54
N LYS A 36 -20.18 5.46 6.12
CA LYS A 36 -21.02 6.36 5.34
C LYS A 36 -21.81 7.25 6.28
N GLU A 37 -21.49 8.53 6.32
CA GLU A 37 -22.23 9.52 7.12
C GLU A 37 -23.13 10.40 6.24
N PRO A 38 -24.35 10.73 6.71
CA PRO A 38 -25.28 11.57 5.96
C PRO A 38 -24.78 13.02 5.92
N CYS A 39 -24.74 13.59 4.72
CA CYS A 39 -24.43 14.99 4.48
C CYS A 39 -25.68 15.69 3.94
N ILE A 40 -25.91 16.93 4.39
CA ILE A 40 -26.96 17.79 3.83
C ILE A 40 -26.30 18.74 2.86
N GLU A 41 -26.70 18.67 1.60
CA GLU A 41 -26.25 19.57 0.54
C GLU A 41 -27.41 20.49 0.13
N ALA A 42 -27.08 21.70 -0.29
CA ALA A 42 -28.06 22.73 -0.65
C ALA A 42 -27.71 23.34 -2.01
N TYR A 43 -28.72 23.51 -2.87
CA TYR A 43 -28.58 24.24 -4.14
C TYR A 43 -29.76 25.17 -4.38
N THR A 44 -29.55 26.18 -5.21
CA THR A 44 -30.57 27.17 -5.54
C THR A 44 -31.36 26.75 -6.77
N LYS A 45 -32.68 26.58 -6.63
CA LYS A 45 -33.60 26.34 -7.74
C LYS A 45 -34.51 27.55 -7.92
N TYR A 46 -34.67 28.03 -9.15
CA TYR A 46 -35.61 29.11 -9.46
C TYR A 46 -37.02 28.55 -9.67
N VAL A 47 -37.95 28.95 -8.83
CA VAL A 47 -39.36 28.56 -8.94
C VAL A 47 -40.21 29.75 -9.40
N ARG A 48 -41.25 29.48 -10.18
CA ARG A 48 -42.20 30.52 -10.59
C ARG A 48 -43.27 30.68 -9.52
N ILE A 49 -43.42 31.87 -8.98
CA ILE A 49 -44.51 32.25 -8.06
C ILE A 49 -45.39 33.31 -8.72
N ARG A 50 -46.66 33.42 -8.31
CA ARG A 50 -47.53 34.53 -8.74
C ARG A 50 -47.22 35.78 -7.93
N LYS A 51 -47.17 36.94 -8.60
CA LYS A 51 -47.04 38.25 -7.96
C LYS A 51 -48.28 38.52 -7.09
N PRO A 52 -48.12 38.93 -5.81
CA PRO A 52 -49.25 39.30 -4.96
C PRO A 52 -50.05 40.45 -5.61
N GLY A 53 -51.39 40.36 -5.62
CA GLY A 53 -52.28 41.43 -6.11
C GLY A 53 -52.47 41.53 -7.64
N CYS A 54 -52.06 40.52 -8.41
CA CYS A 54 -52.12 40.56 -9.88
C CYS A 54 -53.38 39.87 -10.44
N ASN A 55 -54.32 40.66 -11.01
CA ASN A 55 -55.60 40.19 -11.62
C ASN A 55 -55.55 40.11 -13.17
N GLY A 56 -54.39 39.84 -13.78
CA GLY A 56 -54.17 39.92 -15.24
C GLY A 56 -53.89 38.60 -15.99
N LYS A 57 -53.99 38.63 -17.35
CA LYS A 57 -53.89 37.49 -18.30
C LYS A 57 -52.61 36.65 -18.17
N PHE A 58 -52.73 35.36 -18.47
CA PHE A 58 -51.69 34.32 -18.32
C PHE A 58 -50.33 34.72 -18.95
N GLY A 59 -49.28 34.75 -18.13
CA GLY A 59 -47.88 34.96 -18.55
C GLY A 59 -47.13 36.07 -17.80
N SER A 60 -47.74 37.24 -17.56
CA SER A 60 -47.03 38.41 -16.96
C SER A 60 -47.10 38.49 -15.43
N CYS A 61 -48.01 37.75 -14.80
CA CYS A 61 -48.21 37.72 -13.35
C CYS A 61 -47.31 36.70 -12.61
N THR A 62 -46.36 36.04 -13.26
CA THR A 62 -45.43 35.11 -12.60
C THR A 62 -44.00 35.65 -12.56
N VAL A 63 -43.33 35.55 -11.42
CA VAL A 63 -41.91 35.93 -11.23
C VAL A 63 -41.10 34.69 -10.81
N ARG A 64 -39.83 34.61 -11.24
CA ARG A 64 -38.90 33.58 -10.79
C ARG A 64 -38.20 34.05 -9.52
N VAL A 65 -38.31 33.29 -8.44
CA VAL A 65 -37.60 33.54 -7.19
C VAL A 65 -36.66 32.39 -6.87
N PRO A 66 -35.48 32.67 -6.30
CA PRO A 66 -34.57 31.62 -5.85
C PRO A 66 -35.18 30.90 -4.64
N LYS A 67 -35.19 29.57 -4.66
CA LYS A 67 -35.58 28.72 -3.54
C LYS A 67 -34.45 27.75 -3.26
N VAL A 68 -33.98 27.73 -2.02
CA VAL A 68 -32.96 26.77 -1.57
C VAL A 68 -33.63 25.40 -1.46
N VAL A 69 -33.02 24.40 -2.09
CA VAL A 69 -33.45 23.00 -2.04
C VAL A 69 -32.35 22.21 -1.32
N TYR A 70 -32.75 21.47 -0.29
CA TYR A 70 -31.87 20.60 0.47
C TYR A 70 -32.07 19.16 0.02
N TYR A 71 -30.97 18.41 -0.08
CA TYR A 71 -31.00 16.97 -0.28
C TYR A 71 -29.98 16.29 0.63
N LYS A 72 -30.20 15.00 0.90
CA LYS A 72 -29.30 14.17 1.69
C LYS A 72 -28.43 13.35 0.76
N SER A 73 -27.12 13.43 0.93
CA SER A 73 -26.13 12.55 0.32
C SER A 73 -25.44 11.71 1.40
N LEU A 74 -24.65 10.71 1.00
CA LEU A 74 -23.79 9.94 1.90
C LEU A 74 -22.33 10.20 1.53
N LYS A 75 -21.51 10.55 2.51
CA LYS A 75 -20.07 10.73 2.33
C LYS A 75 -19.32 9.67 3.12
N ASN A 76 -18.26 9.13 2.52
CA ASN A 76 -17.32 8.26 3.22
C ASN A 76 -16.45 9.11 4.14
N VAL A 77 -16.44 8.80 5.42
CA VAL A 77 -15.59 9.43 6.42
C VAL A 77 -14.85 8.38 7.22
N ASN A 78 -13.61 8.69 7.60
CA ASN A 78 -12.78 7.84 8.42
C ASN A 78 -13.18 8.04 9.89
N ARG A 79 -13.58 6.97 10.56
CA ARG A 79 -13.94 6.98 11.97
C ARG A 79 -13.10 5.97 12.72
N THR A 80 -12.59 6.37 13.87
CA THR A 80 -11.84 5.46 14.74
C THR A 80 -12.80 4.56 15.49
N ARG A 81 -12.66 3.25 15.30
CA ARG A 81 -13.35 2.20 16.05
C ARG A 81 -12.36 1.60 17.03
N ARG A 82 -12.77 1.51 18.30
CA ARG A 82 -12.02 0.77 19.31
C ARG A 82 -12.48 -0.69 19.30
N HIS A 83 -11.53 -1.61 19.16
CA HIS A 83 -11.77 -3.03 19.30
C HIS A 83 -10.99 -3.53 20.51
N THR A 84 -11.69 -4.19 21.44
CA THR A 84 -11.04 -4.87 22.56
C THR A 84 -10.65 -6.26 22.09
N THR A 85 -9.36 -6.48 21.90
CA THR A 85 -8.77 -7.78 21.61
C THR A 85 -8.28 -8.42 22.91
N VAL A 86 -8.25 -9.75 22.92
CA VAL A 86 -7.97 -10.55 24.10
C VAL A 86 -6.84 -11.51 23.74
N ASP A 87 -5.70 -11.39 24.41
CA ASP A 87 -4.51 -12.20 24.17
C ASP A 87 -3.86 -12.59 25.50
N CYS A 88 -2.87 -13.48 25.47
CA CYS A 88 -2.12 -13.86 26.66
C CYS A 88 -1.35 -12.65 27.22
N CYS A 89 -1.42 -12.50 28.54
CA CYS A 89 -0.60 -11.52 29.26
C CYS A 89 0.88 -11.75 29.00
N SER A 90 1.70 -10.71 29.13
CA SER A 90 3.16 -10.82 28.96
C SER A 90 3.74 -11.97 29.80
N GLY A 91 4.52 -12.85 29.16
CA GLY A 91 5.11 -14.04 29.78
C GLY A 91 4.20 -15.29 29.79
N TRP A 92 3.01 -15.20 29.21
CA TRP A 92 2.06 -16.31 29.07
C TRP A 92 1.78 -16.61 27.59
N ILE A 93 1.50 -17.88 27.28
CA ILE A 93 1.22 -18.30 25.91
C ILE A 93 0.00 -19.21 25.85
N HIS A 94 -0.63 -19.27 24.68
CA HIS A 94 -1.70 -20.21 24.41
C HIS A 94 -1.11 -21.58 24.06
N VAL A 95 -1.41 -22.59 24.87
CA VAL A 95 -0.99 -23.98 24.63
C VAL A 95 -2.19 -24.77 24.09
N PRO A 96 -2.09 -25.40 22.91
CA PRO A 96 -3.19 -26.20 22.36
C PRO A 96 -3.66 -27.27 23.37
N GLY A 97 -4.97 -27.29 23.66
CA GLY A 97 -5.59 -28.26 24.56
C GLY A 97 -5.51 -27.92 26.05
N GLN A 98 -5.04 -26.72 26.44
CA GLN A 98 -5.04 -26.25 27.83
C GLN A 98 -5.94 -25.02 28.01
N GLU A 99 -6.60 -24.92 29.18
CA GLU A 99 -7.44 -23.77 29.51
C GLU A 99 -6.61 -22.54 29.91
N GLY A 100 -6.94 -21.39 29.32
CA GLY A 100 -6.28 -20.11 29.56
C GLY A 100 -4.85 -20.05 29.03
N CYS A 101 -4.11 -19.01 29.42
CA CYS A 101 -2.71 -18.90 29.06
C CYS A 101 -1.85 -19.55 30.14
N GLN A 102 -0.93 -20.39 29.69
CA GLN A 102 -0.04 -21.17 30.55
C GLN A 102 1.38 -20.65 30.46
N ARG A 103 2.15 -20.92 31.52
CA ARG A 103 3.55 -20.56 31.59
C ARG A 103 4.35 -21.64 30.88
N ALA A 104 4.96 -21.28 29.76
CA ALA A 104 5.74 -22.24 29.00
C ALA A 104 7.02 -22.63 29.73
N ASN A 105 7.34 -23.93 29.75
CA ASN A 105 8.72 -24.39 29.93
C ASN A 105 9.44 -24.24 28.59
N CYS A 106 10.71 -23.80 28.61
CA CYS A 106 11.50 -23.74 27.38
C CYS A 106 11.67 -25.17 26.84
N THR A 107 10.94 -25.49 25.78
CA THR A 107 11.16 -26.67 24.95
C THR A 107 11.78 -26.22 23.62
N PRO A 108 12.51 -27.09 22.92
CA PRO A 108 13.13 -26.74 21.64
C PRO A 108 12.14 -26.26 20.56
N GLU A 109 10.87 -26.65 20.67
CA GLU A 109 9.81 -26.37 19.69
C GLU A 109 8.98 -25.12 20.04
N LEU A 110 9.24 -24.50 21.18
CA LEU A 110 8.42 -23.42 21.69
C LEU A 110 8.54 -22.13 20.86
N CYS A 111 9.77 -21.72 20.59
CA CYS A 111 10.06 -20.49 19.86
C CYS A 111 10.27 -20.81 18.38
N HIS A 112 9.46 -20.19 17.52
CA HIS A 112 9.55 -20.38 16.09
C HIS A 112 10.68 -19.56 15.46
N ASN A 113 11.01 -19.88 14.20
CA ASN A 113 11.90 -19.09 13.34
C ASN A 113 13.29 -18.80 13.95
N GLY A 114 13.81 -19.74 14.76
CA GLY A 114 15.12 -19.59 15.41
C GLY A 114 15.13 -18.70 16.65
N GLY A 115 13.97 -18.40 17.23
CA GLY A 115 13.88 -17.68 18.50
C GLY A 115 14.50 -18.44 19.67
N THR A 116 15.09 -17.68 20.59
CA THR A 116 15.74 -18.23 21.79
C THR A 116 14.81 -18.06 22.98
N CYS A 117 14.48 -19.16 23.66
CA CYS A 117 13.70 -19.08 24.89
C CYS A 117 14.61 -18.61 26.04
N ILE A 118 14.23 -17.51 26.69
CA ILE A 118 14.97 -16.90 27.80
C ILE A 118 14.10 -16.82 29.05
N THR A 119 14.74 -16.89 30.22
CA THR A 119 14.08 -16.67 31.50
C THR A 119 14.24 -15.21 31.94
N VAL A 120 13.18 -14.69 32.56
CA VAL A 120 13.10 -13.31 33.07
C VAL A 120 12.62 -13.35 34.52
N ASN A 121 13.00 -12.33 35.31
CA ASN A 121 12.58 -12.16 36.70
C ASN A 121 12.86 -13.39 37.60
N ASN A 122 14.13 -13.75 37.84
CA ASN A 122 14.51 -14.86 38.72
C ASN A 122 13.81 -16.19 38.37
N ASP A 123 13.84 -16.57 37.08
CA ASP A 123 13.19 -17.77 36.52
C ASP A 123 11.65 -17.81 36.60
N SER A 124 11.01 -16.72 37.06
CA SER A 124 9.56 -16.65 37.22
C SER A 124 8.78 -16.38 35.92
N GLU A 125 9.45 -16.04 34.83
CA GLU A 125 8.83 -15.72 33.54
C GLU A 125 9.68 -16.31 32.40
N ARG A 126 9.04 -16.84 31.35
CA ARG A 126 9.76 -17.33 30.16
C ARG A 126 9.17 -16.68 28.92
N ARG A 127 10.04 -16.17 28.05
CA ARG A 127 9.62 -15.54 26.80
C ARG A 127 10.57 -15.90 25.67
N CYS A 128 10.08 -15.84 24.44
CA CYS A 128 10.92 -15.97 23.26
C CYS A 128 11.59 -14.63 22.95
N GLN A 129 12.92 -14.65 22.84
CA GLN A 129 13.69 -13.59 22.21
C GLN A 129 13.75 -13.86 20.72
N CYS A 130 13.05 -13.03 19.94
CA CYS A 130 12.97 -13.21 18.49
C CYS A 130 14.23 -12.72 17.78
N PRO A 131 14.68 -13.43 16.73
CA PRO A 131 15.65 -12.89 15.81
C PRO A 131 15.07 -11.67 15.11
N LYS A 132 15.95 -10.83 14.56
CA LYS A 132 15.51 -9.70 13.72
C LYS A 132 14.70 -10.23 12.53
N GLY A 133 13.61 -9.54 12.20
CA GLY A 133 12.68 -9.93 11.14
C GLY A 133 11.48 -10.76 11.63
N PHE A 134 11.42 -11.12 12.92
CA PHE A 134 10.29 -11.85 13.49
C PHE A 134 9.71 -11.15 14.74
N GLN A 135 8.42 -11.38 14.96
CA GLN A 135 7.66 -10.85 16.09
C GLN A 135 6.59 -11.84 16.58
N GLY A 136 5.88 -11.45 17.64
CA GLY A 136 4.92 -12.29 18.35
C GLY A 136 5.52 -12.94 19.59
N SER A 137 4.66 -13.45 20.47
CA SER A 137 5.05 -14.07 21.75
C SER A 137 5.93 -15.32 21.57
N LEU A 138 5.81 -16.01 20.43
CA LEU A 138 6.56 -17.20 20.04
C LEU A 138 7.41 -16.98 18.78
N CYS A 139 7.61 -15.74 18.35
CA CYS A 139 8.32 -15.40 17.10
C CYS A 139 7.68 -16.01 15.84
N GLN A 140 6.38 -16.25 15.89
CA GLN A 140 5.62 -16.93 14.85
C GLN A 140 5.27 -16.05 13.64
N TYR A 141 5.38 -14.73 13.79
CA TYR A 141 5.01 -13.79 12.75
C TYR A 141 6.25 -13.16 12.14
N ASP A 142 6.26 -13.10 10.81
CA ASP A 142 7.17 -12.29 10.04
C ASP A 142 6.90 -10.79 10.28
N VAL A 143 7.97 -10.00 10.38
CA VAL A 143 7.86 -8.53 10.41
C VAL A 143 7.88 -8.06 8.97
N ASN A 144 6.83 -7.37 8.54
CA ASN A 144 6.85 -6.75 7.22
C ASN A 144 7.54 -5.38 7.28
N GLU A 145 8.85 -5.33 7.02
CA GLU A 145 9.62 -4.08 7.07
C GLU A 145 9.18 -3.06 6.02
N CYS A 146 8.49 -3.48 4.96
CA CYS A 146 8.01 -2.58 3.91
C CYS A 146 6.85 -1.69 4.35
N LEU A 147 6.15 -2.03 5.44
CA LEU A 147 5.04 -1.21 5.95
C LEU A 147 5.50 0.11 6.59
N VAL A 148 6.77 0.19 7.00
CA VAL A 148 7.34 1.37 7.64
C VAL A 148 8.42 1.95 6.73
N ASP A 149 8.21 3.21 6.30
CA ASP A 149 9.16 3.94 5.45
C ASP A 149 9.62 3.15 4.20
N ASN A 150 8.75 2.28 3.65
CA ASN A 150 9.07 1.41 2.52
C ASN A 150 10.37 0.58 2.76
N GLY A 151 10.63 0.15 3.99
CA GLY A 151 11.88 -0.54 4.38
C GLY A 151 13.15 0.31 4.21
N GLY A 152 13.02 1.61 3.92
CA GLY A 152 14.09 2.51 3.50
C GLY A 152 14.59 2.24 2.08
N CYS A 153 13.78 1.63 1.21
CA CYS A 153 14.09 1.41 -0.21
C CYS A 153 13.79 2.65 -1.05
N HIS A 154 14.63 2.93 -2.06
CA HIS A 154 14.40 4.04 -2.99
C HIS A 154 13.21 3.78 -3.93
N HIS A 155 13.14 2.57 -4.51
CA HIS A 155 12.02 2.13 -5.35
C HIS A 155 11.15 1.13 -4.56
N ASP A 156 10.95 -0.10 -5.04
CA ASP A 156 10.05 -1.05 -4.37
C ASP A 156 10.73 -1.73 -3.19
N CYS A 157 10.01 -1.89 -2.08
CA CYS A 157 10.36 -2.85 -1.03
C CYS A 157 9.62 -4.17 -1.25
N VAL A 158 10.34 -5.28 -1.16
CA VAL A 158 9.78 -6.63 -1.25
C VAL A 158 9.98 -7.35 0.07
N ASN A 159 8.88 -7.61 0.76
CA ASN A 159 8.90 -8.36 2.01
C ASN A 159 9.08 -9.85 1.75
N THR A 160 9.88 -10.52 2.59
CA THR A 160 10.10 -11.97 2.55
C THR A 160 10.13 -12.51 3.98
N ILE A 161 10.10 -13.84 4.15
CA ILE A 161 10.08 -14.39 5.51
C ILE A 161 11.44 -14.17 6.19
N GLY A 162 11.42 -13.44 7.30
CA GLY A 162 12.56 -13.11 8.15
C GLY A 162 13.44 -11.96 7.66
N THR A 163 13.13 -11.38 6.50
CA THR A 163 13.90 -10.27 5.92
C THR A 163 13.13 -9.60 4.79
N TYR A 164 13.69 -8.53 4.25
CA TYR A 164 13.19 -7.87 3.06
C TYR A 164 14.36 -7.50 2.14
N TYR A 165 14.05 -7.08 0.92
CA TYR A 165 15.02 -6.48 0.02
C TYR A 165 14.40 -5.38 -0.85
N CYS A 166 15.23 -4.46 -1.30
CA CYS A 166 14.82 -3.40 -2.21
C CYS A 166 14.94 -3.88 -3.65
N ARG A 167 14.00 -3.47 -4.51
CA ARG A 167 13.97 -3.79 -5.93
C ARG A 167 13.85 -2.52 -6.75
N CYS A 168 14.75 -2.36 -7.71
CA CYS A 168 14.75 -1.22 -8.61
C CYS A 168 13.82 -1.43 -9.81
N TYR A 169 13.22 -0.35 -10.29
CA TYR A 169 12.51 -0.32 -11.56
C TYR A 169 13.41 -0.69 -12.74
N PRO A 170 12.84 -1.15 -13.88
CA PRO A 170 13.61 -1.39 -15.10
C PRO A 170 14.42 -0.16 -15.50
N GLY A 171 15.65 -0.37 -16.00
CA GLY A 171 16.59 0.71 -16.31
C GLY A 171 17.43 1.16 -15.10
N PHE A 172 17.19 0.62 -13.91
CA PHE A 172 17.97 0.93 -12.70
C PHE A 172 18.55 -0.33 -12.07
N ARG A 173 19.64 -0.15 -11.32
CA ARG A 173 20.28 -1.20 -10.52
C ARG A 173 20.42 -0.76 -9.07
N LEU A 174 20.51 -1.72 -8.17
CA LEU A 174 20.84 -1.46 -6.77
C LEU A 174 22.25 -0.88 -6.65
N ASP A 175 22.38 0.10 -5.78
CA ASP A 175 23.66 0.65 -5.33
C ASP A 175 24.29 -0.24 -4.25
N TYR A 176 25.51 0.07 -3.83
CA TYR A 176 26.27 -0.71 -2.84
C TYR A 176 25.60 -0.78 -1.46
N ASP A 177 24.69 0.15 -1.15
CA ASP A 177 23.92 0.18 0.09
C ASP A 177 22.70 -0.78 0.07
N ASN A 178 22.44 -1.45 -1.05
CA ASN A 178 21.29 -2.32 -1.30
C ASN A 178 19.92 -1.65 -1.07
N ARG A 179 19.86 -0.31 -1.13
CA ARG A 179 18.64 0.47 -0.88
C ARG A 179 18.36 1.48 -1.98
N LYS A 180 19.41 2.16 -2.44
CA LYS A 180 19.31 3.13 -3.51
C LYS A 180 19.31 2.45 -4.86
N CYS A 181 18.54 3.04 -5.75
CA CYS A 181 18.50 2.66 -7.16
C CYS A 181 19.21 3.73 -7.96
N VAL A 182 20.24 3.31 -8.69
CA VAL A 182 21.00 4.16 -9.59
C VAL A 182 20.68 3.76 -11.02
N ASP A 183 20.59 4.78 -11.86
CA ASP A 183 20.34 4.62 -13.28
C ASP A 183 21.42 3.75 -13.94
N ILE A 184 21.01 2.86 -14.83
CA ILE A 184 21.93 2.07 -15.63
C ILE A 184 22.25 2.89 -16.86
N ASN A 185 23.50 3.33 -16.99
CA ASN A 185 23.92 4.02 -18.18
C ASN A 185 24.13 3.04 -19.34
N GLU A 186 23.09 2.80 -20.15
CA GLU A 186 23.21 1.86 -21.26
C GLU A 186 24.19 2.34 -22.34
N CYS A 187 24.51 3.63 -22.40
CA CYS A 187 25.50 4.18 -23.33
C CYS A 187 26.94 3.74 -23.01
N GLU A 188 27.23 3.34 -21.78
CA GLU A 188 28.55 2.80 -21.40
C GLU A 188 28.80 1.41 -21.96
N VAL A 189 27.73 0.68 -22.32
CA VAL A 189 27.82 -0.68 -22.86
C VAL A 189 27.47 -0.66 -24.34
N GLU A 190 28.47 -0.89 -25.19
CA GLU A 190 28.31 -0.93 -26.65
C GLU A 190 27.59 0.32 -27.22
N ASN A 191 27.76 1.49 -26.61
CA ASN A 191 27.08 2.74 -27.00
C ASN A 191 25.54 2.60 -27.00
N GLY A 192 24.96 1.79 -26.11
CA GLY A 192 23.53 1.48 -26.12
C GLY A 192 23.09 0.84 -27.43
N LYS A 193 23.99 0.21 -28.19
CA LYS A 193 23.76 -0.28 -29.57
C LYS A 193 23.23 0.82 -30.52
N CYS A 194 23.51 2.08 -30.23
CA CYS A 194 23.25 3.20 -31.13
C CYS A 194 24.29 3.23 -32.23
N SER A 195 23.85 3.51 -33.46
CA SER A 195 24.77 3.63 -34.60
C SER A 195 25.69 4.85 -34.51
N HIS A 196 25.25 5.93 -33.86
CA HIS A 196 25.98 7.19 -33.76
C HIS A 196 26.01 7.70 -32.34
N TYR A 197 25.11 8.59 -31.94
CA TYR A 197 25.11 9.17 -30.60
C TYR A 197 24.15 8.40 -29.70
N CYS A 198 24.61 8.05 -28.50
CA CYS A 198 23.76 7.56 -27.42
C CYS A 198 23.59 8.66 -26.38
N ARG A 199 22.35 8.92 -25.95
CA ARG A 199 22.05 9.83 -24.86
C ARG A 199 21.37 9.06 -23.74
N ASN A 200 22.06 8.97 -22.61
CA ASN A 200 21.53 8.35 -21.42
C ASN A 200 20.45 9.23 -20.79
N THR A 201 19.43 8.62 -20.24
CA THR A 201 18.31 9.27 -19.56
C THR A 201 17.96 8.49 -18.29
N GLU A 202 17.22 9.09 -17.38
CA GLU A 202 16.80 8.37 -16.18
C GLU A 202 15.81 7.25 -16.54
N GLY A 203 16.20 5.99 -16.28
CA GLY A 203 15.44 4.77 -16.56
C GLY A 203 15.58 4.23 -17.97
N GLY A 204 16.54 4.73 -18.77
CA GLY A 204 16.81 4.21 -20.11
C GLY A 204 17.63 5.17 -20.96
N PHE A 205 17.50 5.09 -22.27
CA PHE A 205 18.31 5.91 -23.18
C PHE A 205 17.64 6.05 -24.54
N PHE A 206 18.18 6.95 -25.36
CA PHE A 206 17.80 7.05 -26.76
C PHE A 206 19.00 7.33 -27.66
N CYS A 207 18.88 6.92 -28.93
CA CYS A 207 19.88 7.19 -29.94
C CYS A 207 19.56 8.50 -30.68
N ASP A 208 20.60 9.25 -31.01
CA ASP A 208 20.52 10.53 -31.70
C ASP A 208 21.44 10.55 -32.94
N CYS A 209 21.09 11.38 -33.92
CA CYS A 209 21.71 11.35 -35.24
C CYS A 209 22.45 12.66 -35.58
N PRO A 210 23.59 12.57 -36.29
CA PRO A 210 24.24 13.73 -36.90
C PRO A 210 23.32 14.51 -37.85
N ALA A 211 23.66 15.79 -38.04
CA ALA A 211 22.87 16.78 -38.78
C ALA A 211 22.79 16.52 -40.30
N HIS A 212 22.03 15.50 -40.75
CA HIS A 212 21.70 15.13 -42.16
C HIS A 212 21.18 13.68 -42.23
N LEU A 213 21.18 12.96 -41.11
CA LEU A 213 20.62 11.62 -40.97
C LEU A 213 19.35 11.68 -40.11
N GLN A 214 18.43 10.76 -40.36
CA GLN A 214 17.22 10.58 -39.56
C GLN A 214 17.30 9.27 -38.78
N LEU A 215 16.71 9.25 -37.58
CA LEU A 215 16.61 8.03 -36.79
C LEU A 215 15.65 7.04 -37.47
N HIS A 216 16.14 5.85 -37.75
CA HIS A 216 15.37 4.75 -38.32
C HIS A 216 14.29 4.28 -37.32
N SER A 217 13.26 3.59 -37.82
CA SER A 217 12.11 3.12 -37.02
C SER A 217 12.46 2.11 -35.92
N ASP A 218 13.65 1.52 -35.95
CA ASP A 218 14.15 0.65 -34.87
C ASP A 218 14.71 1.45 -33.68
N GLY A 219 14.80 2.78 -33.79
CA GLY A 219 15.31 3.66 -32.75
C GLY A 219 16.81 3.53 -32.49
N ARG A 220 17.57 2.85 -33.37
CA ARG A 220 19.00 2.54 -33.15
C ARG A 220 19.89 3.07 -34.26
N ARG A 221 19.44 2.99 -35.52
CA ARG A 221 20.25 3.32 -36.69
C ARG A 221 19.92 4.69 -37.25
N CYS A 222 20.93 5.43 -37.69
CA CYS A 222 20.75 6.67 -38.44
C CYS A 222 20.86 6.37 -39.94
N VAL A 223 19.85 6.79 -40.70
CA VAL A 223 19.79 6.59 -42.16
C VAL A 223 19.75 7.95 -42.84
N GLY A 224 20.46 8.09 -43.96
CA GLY A 224 20.43 9.33 -44.74
C GLY A 224 19.12 9.47 -45.48
N GLU A 225 18.69 10.71 -45.72
CA GLU A 225 17.58 10.97 -46.64
C GLU A 225 17.89 10.36 -48.02
N TYR A 226 16.91 9.65 -48.57
CA TYR A 226 16.92 8.95 -49.86
C TYR A 226 17.15 9.85 -51.11
N LEU A 227 17.72 11.05 -50.95
CA LEU A 227 17.93 11.99 -52.07
C LEU A 227 19.13 11.63 -52.96
N TRP A 228 20.11 10.85 -52.47
CA TRP A 228 21.23 10.38 -53.30
C TRP A 228 20.89 9.20 -54.22
N GLN A 229 19.90 8.36 -53.86
CA GLN A 229 19.44 7.29 -54.77
C GLN A 229 18.56 7.83 -55.91
N LYS A 230 17.81 8.92 -55.68
CA LYS A 230 17.11 9.64 -56.77
C LYS A 230 18.07 10.44 -57.65
N PHE A 231 19.12 11.04 -57.09
CA PHE A 231 20.14 11.76 -57.88
C PHE A 231 20.84 10.85 -58.90
N LEU A 232 21.21 9.62 -58.51
CA LEU A 232 21.82 8.64 -59.44
C LEU A 232 20.82 8.06 -60.46
N SER A 233 19.52 8.11 -60.19
CA SER A 233 18.50 7.71 -61.18
C SER A 233 18.26 8.77 -62.27
N GLN A 234 18.72 10.01 -62.08
CA GLN A 234 18.67 11.08 -63.09
C GLN A 234 19.92 11.14 -64.00
N PHE A 235 21.02 10.47 -63.62
CA PHE A 235 22.26 10.41 -64.40
C PHE A 235 22.60 8.97 -64.83
N LYS A 236 21.59 8.20 -65.26
CA LYS A 236 21.85 7.02 -66.11
C LYS A 236 22.30 7.54 -67.48
N PHE A 237 23.62 7.61 -67.69
CA PHE A 237 24.22 7.64 -69.03
C PHE A 237 24.04 6.30 -69.72
#